data_AF-A0A1W9J6F1-F1
#
_entry.id   AF-A0A1W9J6F1-F1
#
_cell.length_a   1.000
_cell.length_b   1.000
_cell.length_c   1.000
_cell.angle_alpha   90.00
_cell.angle_beta   90.00
_cell.angle_gamma   90.00
#
_symmetry.space_group_name_H-M   'P 1'
#
loop_
_entity.id
_entity.type
_entity.pdbx_description
1 polymer ?
#
loop_
_entity_poly.entity_id
_entity_poly.type
_entity_poly.pdbx_seq_one_letter_code
_entity_poly.pdbx_strand_id
1 'polypeptide(L)' 'MAKEHSYASILNTLIEMMKDRGLENSGSDIGLLCYDLLEAAASEAEVWGISIEEIGLQGFDTNKLLQSGGVKNKSI' A
#
# COMPACT_ATOMS: atom_id res chain seq x y z
N MET A 1 5.27 -23.28 -11.20
CA MET A 1 5.63 -23.54 -9.78
C MET A 1 6.76 -22.65 -9.27
N ALA A 2 8.05 -22.78 -9.66
CA ALA A 2 9.11 -21.91 -9.09
C ALA A 2 9.02 -20.42 -9.52
N LYS A 3 8.61 -20.13 -10.76
CA LYS A 3 8.51 -18.76 -11.31
C LYS A 3 7.31 -17.96 -10.79
N GLU A 4 6.19 -18.61 -10.51
CA GLU A 4 4.97 -17.94 -10.01
C GLU A 4 5.19 -17.38 -8.61
N HIS A 5 5.87 -18.13 -7.73
CA HIS A 5 6.28 -17.63 -6.43
C HIS A 5 7.28 -16.46 -6.52
N SER A 6 8.08 -16.38 -7.60
CA SER A 6 9.02 -15.27 -7.78
C SER A 6 8.30 -13.96 -8.09
N TYR A 7 7.30 -14.01 -8.99
CA TYR A 7 6.51 -12.84 -9.36
C TYR A 7 5.64 -12.35 -8.20
N ALA A 8 4.98 -13.26 -7.48
CA ALA A 8 4.20 -12.92 -6.29
C ALA A 8 5.08 -12.23 -5.22
N SER A 9 6.29 -12.73 -5.00
CA SER A 9 7.23 -12.13 -4.04
C SER A 9 7.64 -10.70 -4.42
N ILE A 10 7.81 -10.42 -5.72
CA ILE A 10 8.13 -9.07 -6.21
C ILE A 10 6.95 -8.13 -5.95
N LEU A 11 5.73 -8.55 -6.31
CA LEU A 11 4.53 -7.73 -6.11
C LEU A 11 4.30 -7.45 -4.63
N ASN A 12 4.44 -8.45 -3.77
CA ASN A 12 4.30 -8.28 -2.33
C ASN A 12 5.36 -7.33 -1.77
N THR A 13 6.59 -7.38 -2.27
CA THR A 13 7.63 -6.41 -1.90
C THR A 13 7.24 -4.99 -2.30
N LEU A 14 6.67 -4.80 -3.50
CA LEU A 14 6.20 -3.48 -3.93
C LEU A 14 5.03 -3.00 -3.07
N ILE A 15 4.10 -3.88 -2.70
CA ILE A 15 2.99 -3.55 -1.80
C ILE A 15 3.50 -3.08 -0.44
N GLU A 16 4.44 -3.80 0.17
CA GLU A 16 5.07 -3.38 1.42
C GLU A 16 5.78 -2.02 1.26
N MET A 17 6.55 -1.82 0.18
CA MET A 17 7.19 -0.52 -0.08
C MET A 17 6.18 0.62 -0.22
N MET A 18 5.02 0.37 -0.83
CA MET A 18 3.96 1.38 -0.99
C MET A 18 3.27 1.69 0.34
N LYS A 19 3.06 0.68 1.19
CA LYS A 19 2.57 0.89 2.57
C LYS A 19 3.52 1.80 3.35
N ASP A 20 4.80 1.45 3.37
CA ASP A 20 5.82 2.19 4.13
C ASP A 20 5.93 3.63 3.62
N ARG A 21 6.11 3.82 2.31
CA ARG A 21 6.23 5.16 1.73
C ARG A 21 4.96 5.99 1.87
N GLY A 22 3.79 5.37 1.72
CA GLY A 22 2.51 6.04 1.89
C GLY A 22 2.33 6.54 3.32
N LEU A 23 2.73 5.75 4.32
CA LEU A 23 2.69 6.15 5.72
C LEU A 23 3.69 7.27 6.04
N GLU A 24 4.94 7.14 5.57
CA GLU A 24 5.98 8.16 5.72
C GLU A 24 5.59 9.51 5.11
N ASN A 25 4.79 9.48 4.03
CA ASN A 25 4.37 10.66 3.27
C ASN A 25 2.85 10.88 3.34
N SER A 26 2.23 10.52 4.45
CA SER A 26 0.78 10.59 4.64
C SER A 26 0.22 12.00 4.46
N GLY A 27 -0.87 12.12 3.69
CA GLY A 27 -1.52 13.37 3.30
C GLY A 27 -0.71 14.25 2.34
N SER A 28 0.32 13.71 1.70
CA SER A 28 0.98 14.33 0.56
C SER A 28 0.55 13.69 -0.77
N ASP A 29 0.99 14.25 -1.89
CA ASP A 29 0.79 13.65 -3.22
C ASP A 29 1.40 12.24 -3.31
N ILE A 30 2.50 11.96 -2.58
CA ILE A 30 3.09 10.62 -2.52
C ILE A 30 2.15 9.67 -1.75
N GLY A 31 1.55 10.14 -0.65
CA GLY A 31 0.56 9.39 0.11
C GLY A 31 -0.67 9.04 -0.73
N LEU A 32 -1.17 9.99 -1.52
CA LEU A 32 -2.26 9.76 -2.48
C LEU A 32 -1.87 8.75 -3.57
N LEU A 33 -0.68 8.87 -4.15
CA LEU A 33 -0.20 7.91 -5.14
C LEU A 33 -0.11 6.50 -4.55
N CYS A 34 0.41 6.36 -3.33
CA CYS A 34 0.46 5.07 -2.64
C CYS A 34 -0.94 4.53 -2.33
N TYR A 35 -1.89 5.38 -1.94
CA TYR A 35 -3.29 5.00 -1.78
C TYR A 35 -3.86 4.41 -3.07
N ASP A 36 -3.77 5.15 -4.18
CA ASP A 36 -4.32 4.71 -5.47
C ASP A 36 -3.73 3.38 -5.94
N LEU A 37 -2.42 3.19 -5.74
CA LEU A 37 -1.74 1.95 -6.13
C LEU A 37 -2.16 0.75 -5.26
N LEU A 38 -2.38 0.95 -3.95
CA LEU A 38 -2.84 -0.11 -3.06
C LEU A 38 -4.31 -0.49 -3.32
N GLU A 39 -5.18 0.49 -3.60
CA GLU A 39 -6.57 0.24 -4.00
C GLU A 39 -6.65 -0.48 -5.35
N ALA A 40 -5.78 -0.12 -6.31
CA ALA A 40 -5.66 -0.84 -7.57
C ALA A 40 -5.20 -2.29 -7.36
N ALA A 41 -4.21 -2.53 -6.50
CA ALA A 41 -3.76 -3.87 -6.18
C ALA A 41 -4.86 -4.73 -5.52
N ALA A 42 -5.64 -4.16 -4.61
CA ALA A 42 -6.79 -4.84 -4.00
C ALA A 42 -7.89 -5.16 -5.02
N SER A 43 -8.20 -4.22 -5.91
CA SER A 43 -9.19 -4.39 -6.98
C SER A 43 -8.78 -5.48 -7.98
N GLU A 44 -7.51 -5.49 -8.39
CA GLU A 44 -6.99 -6.55 -9.25
C GLU A 44 -7.05 -7.91 -8.53
N ALA A 45 -6.62 -7.99 -7.26
CA ALA A 45 -6.69 -9.24 -6.51
C ALA A 45 -8.11 -9.82 -6.49
N GLU A 46 -9.15 -8.99 -6.33
CA GLU A 46 -10.55 -9.43 -6.46
C GLU A 46 -10.86 -10.01 -7.85
N VAL A 47 -10.46 -9.32 -8.93
CA VAL A 47 -10.66 -9.78 -10.32
C VAL A 47 -10.00 -11.13 -10.59
N TRP A 48 -8.81 -11.34 -10.03
CA TRP A 48 -8.03 -12.57 -10.21
C TRP A 48 -8.37 -13.67 -9.19
N GLY A 49 -9.28 -13.42 -8.25
CA GLY A 49 -9.65 -14.36 -7.19
C GLY A 49 -8.53 -14.63 -6.18
N ILE A 50 -7.61 -13.67 -6.01
CA ILE A 50 -6.51 -13.71 -5.05
C ILE A 50 -6.98 -13.05 -3.75
N SER A 51 -6.72 -13.66 -2.61
CA SER A 51 -7.14 -13.09 -1.32
C SER A 51 -6.30 -11.87 -0.92
N ILE A 52 -6.89 -10.97 -0.12
CA ILE A 52 -6.18 -9.77 0.37
C ILE A 52 -5.01 -10.11 1.31
N GLU A 53 -5.05 -11.30 1.94
CA GLU A 53 -3.98 -11.86 2.76
C GLU A 53 -2.77 -12.26 1.90
N GLU A 54 -3.00 -12.88 0.75
CA GLU A 54 -1.93 -13.31 -0.17
C GLU A 54 -1.12 -12.14 -0.74
N ILE A 55 -1.75 -10.96 -0.84
CA ILE A 55 -1.10 -9.72 -1.29
C ILE A 55 -0.60 -8.84 -0.13
N GLY A 56 -0.72 -9.27 1.12
CA GLY A 56 -0.16 -8.55 2.28
C GLY A 56 -0.94 -7.30 2.73
N LEU A 57 -2.20 -7.16 2.31
CA LEU A 57 -3.06 -6.02 2.65
C LEU A 57 -4.08 -6.31 3.75
N GLN A 58 -4.12 -7.52 4.30
CA GLN A 58 -5.04 -7.86 5.39
C GLN A 58 -4.88 -6.92 6.59
N GLY A 59 -5.97 -6.24 6.97
CA GLY A 59 -6.02 -5.34 8.12
C GLY A 59 -5.30 -4.00 7.91
N PHE A 60 -4.76 -3.73 6.72
CA PHE A 60 -4.21 -2.43 6.38
C PHE A 60 -5.33 -1.47 5.98
N ASP A 61 -5.36 -0.29 6.62
CA ASP A 61 -6.32 0.78 6.31
C ASP A 61 -5.64 1.83 5.43
N THR A 62 -5.90 1.77 4.12
CA THR A 62 -5.32 2.67 3.10
C THR A 62 -5.71 4.13 3.32
N ASN A 63 -6.83 4.41 4.01
CA ASN A 63 -7.24 5.79 4.31
C ASN A 63 -6.23 6.52 5.20
N LYS A 64 -5.39 5.79 5.95
CA LYS A 64 -4.30 6.37 6.74
C LYS A 64 -3.28 7.11 5.88
N LEU A 65 -3.15 6.75 4.60
CA LEU A 65 -2.22 7.39 3.67
C LEU A 65 -2.72 8.77 3.20
N LEU A 66 -4.03 9.02 3.31
CA LEU A 66 -4.66 10.28 2.90
C LEU A 66 -4.71 11.30 4.05
N GLN A 67 -4.54 10.85 5.29
CA GLN A 67 -4.55 11.72 6.44
C GLN A 67 -3.21 12.43 6.52
N SER A 68 -3.19 13.76 6.47
CA SER A 68 -1.97 14.51 6.77
C SER A 68 -1.54 14.14 8.18
N GLY A 69 -0.40 13.47 8.31
CA GLY A 69 0.22 13.26 9.59
C GLY A 69 0.29 14.62 10.29
N GLY A 70 -0.36 14.73 11.45
CA GLY A 70 -0.29 15.92 12.28
C GLY A 70 1.14 16.13 12.76
N VAL A 71 2.01 16.63 11.89
CA VAL A 71 3.27 17.23 12.27
C VAL A 71 2.85 18.45 13.08
N LYS A 72 2.81 18.28 14.40
CA LYS A 72 2.81 19.41 15.32
C LYS A 72 3.91 20.33 14.84
N ASN A 73 3.50 21.45 14.27
CA ASN A 73 4.36 22.58 13.98
C ASN A 73 5.21 22.77 15.23
N LYS A 74 6.51 22.50 15.14
CA LYS A 74 7.45 22.87 16.19
C LYS A 74 7.54 24.38 16.08
N SER A 75 6.65 25.07 16.79
CA SER A 75 6.64 26.52 16.90
C SER A 75 8.05 26.97 17.25
N ILE A 76 8.63 27.75 16.35
CA ILE A 76 9.85 28.53 16.57
C ILE A 76 9.48 29.74 17.41
#